data_AF-A0A7J5PUZ8-F1
#
_entry.id   AF-A0A7J5PUZ8-F1
#
_cell.length_a   1.000
_cell.length_b   1.000
_cell.length_c   1.000
_cell.angle_alpha   90.00
_cell.angle_beta   90.00
_cell.angle_gamma   90.00
#
_symmetry.space_group_name_H-M   'P 1'
#
loop_
_entity.id
_entity.type
_entity.pdbx_description
1 polymer ?
#
loop_
_entity_poly.entity_id
_entity_poly.type
_entity_poly.pdbx_seq_one_letter_code
_entity_poly.pdbx_strand_id
1 'polypeptide(L)'
;MARAVKSMPELKNVEIMGFGSAFPEFEANDFGLWKSRFKQFIDIAGEDIDILSLHLYDGSGVNNVGGRRSGSNLEAILDILQTYSYIKLGKPLPIAITEYGRLVPNQPEWAKATGAVGNKLDKKVTTKVSNYHPVTNSQAVRSQLHMVMSFMNRQNELVRTVPFTIGKAPQSAMYSKSSLWVKQADGSYEYSNRIYFFEMLKEIKGKQVVVKSDNVDIQALGYVDGNRLFLMLNNLNDNANEVKLNLCSAGDVKNVNVKTLKIFADKEPVLKNLKSKNAPENITLAYGETAVITYKFKNKIKFDSKVVRTKYYSQTYLQPIQAGKNLNFTFDGVKGGVGDVVLRLGIGRKHGLAVVPDSIKINGNVVDVKSDVIKGYDQHTRKQFFGALEIPIPANIVNNGKNNLSVEFADDGGYVTSAILQIER
;
A
#
# COMPACT_ATOMS: atom_id res chain seq x y z
N MET A 1 -1.61 28.41 10.51
CA MET A 1 -2.68 27.56 11.10
C MET A 1 -2.15 26.71 12.26
N ALA A 2 -1.21 25.78 12.03
CA ALA A 2 -0.78 24.83 13.05
C ALA A 2 -0.28 25.49 14.35
N ARG A 3 0.61 26.47 14.25
CA ARG A 3 1.08 27.28 15.39
C ARG A 3 -0.06 27.95 16.17
N ALA A 4 -1.08 28.46 15.48
CA ALA A 4 -2.21 29.13 16.11
C ALA A 4 -3.12 28.16 16.88
N VAL A 5 -3.32 26.95 16.35
CA VAL A 5 -4.05 25.89 17.07
C VAL A 5 -3.23 25.46 18.29
N LYS A 6 -1.93 25.21 18.12
CA LYS A 6 -1.03 24.78 19.20
C LYS A 6 -0.81 25.84 20.29
N SER A 7 -1.01 27.13 19.99
CA SER A 7 -0.93 28.19 21.00
C SER A 7 -2.19 28.31 21.88
N MET A 8 -3.29 27.65 21.52
CA MET A 8 -4.53 27.64 22.32
C MET A 8 -4.49 26.48 23.33
N PRO A 9 -4.40 26.73 24.64
CA PRO A 9 -4.33 25.68 25.65
C PRO A 9 -5.49 24.67 25.59
N GLU A 10 -6.67 25.13 25.17
CA GLU A 10 -7.88 24.33 25.00
C GLU A 10 -7.76 23.29 23.88
N LEU A 11 -6.85 23.52 22.92
CA LEU A 11 -6.63 22.66 21.75
C LEU A 11 -5.30 21.89 21.81
N LYS A 12 -4.62 21.87 22.97
CA LYS A 12 -3.28 21.26 23.13
C LYS A 12 -3.19 19.77 22.75
N ASN A 13 -4.32 19.07 22.71
CA ASN A 13 -4.41 17.65 22.36
C ASN A 13 -4.86 17.41 20.90
N VAL A 14 -5.07 18.47 20.11
CA VAL A 14 -5.46 18.35 18.70
C VAL A 14 -4.22 18.11 17.85
N GLU A 15 -4.19 16.96 17.17
CA GLU A 15 -3.17 16.67 16.17
C GLU A 15 -3.52 17.33 14.83
N ILE A 16 -2.51 17.86 14.16
CA ILE A 16 -2.65 18.62 12.93
C ILE A 16 -2.01 17.84 11.79
N MET A 17 -2.84 17.46 10.81
CA MET A 17 -2.40 16.75 9.62
C MET A 17 -2.37 17.66 8.39
N GLY A 18 -1.41 17.45 7.49
CA GLY A 18 -1.38 18.19 6.23
C GLY A 18 -0.52 17.57 5.12
N PHE A 19 -0.76 17.90 3.85
CA PHE A 19 -1.77 18.86 3.34
C PHE A 19 -2.92 18.18 2.59
N GLY A 20 -3.17 16.89 2.80
CA GLY A 20 -4.23 16.15 2.11
C GLY A 20 -3.97 16.03 0.62
N SER A 21 -2.73 15.66 0.25
CA SER A 21 -2.30 15.69 -1.14
C SER A 21 -3.10 14.72 -2.02
N ALA A 22 -3.88 15.30 -2.95
CA ALA A 22 -4.50 14.57 -4.04
C ALA A 22 -3.52 14.19 -5.16
N PHE A 23 -2.23 14.59 -5.08
CA PHE A 23 -1.24 14.47 -6.16
C PHE A 23 0.08 13.77 -5.73
N PRO A 24 0.07 12.52 -5.25
CA PRO A 24 1.31 11.78 -5.00
C PRO A 24 1.88 11.15 -6.29
N GLU A 25 2.07 11.94 -7.34
CA GLU A 25 2.83 11.59 -8.56
C GLU A 25 4.22 12.24 -8.44
N PHE A 26 4.94 11.87 -7.39
CA PHE A 26 6.18 12.54 -6.95
C PHE A 26 7.25 12.57 -8.03
N GLU A 27 7.27 11.54 -8.86
CA GLU A 27 8.20 11.33 -9.94
C GLU A 27 7.97 12.26 -11.15
N ALA A 28 6.82 12.93 -11.22
CA ALA A 28 6.48 13.84 -12.31
C ALA A 28 7.45 15.01 -12.43
N ASN A 29 7.70 15.42 -13.69
CA ASN A 29 8.63 16.48 -14.06
C ASN A 29 10.03 16.27 -13.46
N ASP A 30 10.57 15.06 -13.60
CA ASP A 30 11.89 14.68 -13.06
C ASP A 30 12.01 14.94 -11.54
N PHE A 31 11.02 14.45 -10.80
CA PHE A 31 10.83 14.73 -9.37
C PHE A 31 10.65 16.22 -9.02
N GLY A 32 10.37 17.08 -10.00
CA GLY A 32 10.02 18.48 -9.80
C GLY A 32 8.74 18.64 -8.98
N LEU A 33 7.77 17.73 -9.14
CA LEU A 33 6.54 17.76 -8.34
C LEU A 33 6.79 17.44 -6.87
N TRP A 34 7.65 16.45 -6.58
CA TRP A 34 8.14 16.20 -5.22
C TRP A 34 8.80 17.43 -4.61
N LYS A 35 9.78 18.01 -5.32
CA LYS A 35 10.58 19.17 -4.87
C LYS A 35 9.71 20.39 -4.56
N SER A 36 8.74 20.69 -5.44
CA SER A 36 7.85 21.85 -5.33
C SER A 36 6.60 21.65 -4.45
N ARG A 37 6.36 20.43 -3.94
CA ARG A 37 5.19 20.13 -3.10
C ARG A 37 5.58 19.54 -1.77
N PHE A 38 5.67 18.21 -1.64
CA PHE A 38 5.86 17.57 -0.33
C PHE A 38 7.19 17.93 0.31
N LYS A 39 8.27 18.01 -0.47
CA LYS A 39 9.57 18.44 0.05
C LYS A 39 9.47 19.86 0.63
N GLN A 40 8.94 20.80 -0.16
CA GLN A 40 8.76 22.19 0.26
C GLN A 40 7.81 22.30 1.46
N PHE A 41 6.74 21.51 1.51
CA PHE A 41 5.81 21.49 2.63
C PHE A 41 6.48 21.01 3.92
N ILE A 42 7.24 19.92 3.86
CA ILE A 42 8.02 19.41 5.01
C ILE A 42 9.07 20.47 5.43
N ASP A 43 9.71 21.14 4.47
CA ASP A 43 10.71 22.17 4.77
C ASP A 43 10.13 23.39 5.49
N ILE A 44 8.91 23.79 5.15
CA ILE A 44 8.27 25.00 5.67
C ILE A 44 7.46 24.72 6.94
N ALA A 45 6.71 23.61 6.95
CA ALA A 45 5.68 23.35 7.96
C ALA A 45 5.91 22.04 8.74
N GLY A 46 6.92 21.23 8.39
CA GLY A 46 7.14 19.91 8.98
C GLY A 46 7.33 19.89 10.49
N GLU A 47 7.95 20.94 11.06
CA GLU A 47 8.09 21.09 12.52
C GLU A 47 6.79 21.51 13.22
N ASP A 48 5.88 22.14 12.47
CA ASP A 48 4.62 22.67 13.01
C ASP A 48 3.47 21.66 12.98
N ILE A 49 3.50 20.72 12.04
CA ILE A 49 2.47 19.67 11.92
C ILE A 49 2.84 18.40 12.67
N ASP A 50 1.85 17.55 12.92
CA ASP A 50 2.04 16.27 13.62
C ASP A 50 2.03 15.09 12.65
N ILE A 51 1.28 15.19 11.55
CA ILE A 51 0.98 14.08 10.64
C ILE A 51 1.04 14.55 9.18
N LEU A 52 1.70 13.79 8.30
CA LEU A 52 1.61 13.98 6.85
C LEU A 52 0.34 13.35 6.31
N SER A 53 -0.39 14.00 5.39
CA SER A 53 -1.61 13.44 4.82
C SER A 53 -1.68 13.47 3.29
N LEU A 54 -2.18 12.38 2.70
CA LEU A 54 -2.29 12.18 1.25
C LEU A 54 -3.43 11.22 0.86
N HIS A 55 -3.80 11.25 -0.42
CA HIS A 55 -4.80 10.37 -1.02
C HIS A 55 -4.13 9.39 -2.00
N LEU A 56 -4.51 8.11 -1.95
CA LEU A 56 -3.91 7.06 -2.78
C LEU A 56 -4.97 6.34 -3.61
N TYR A 57 -4.96 6.56 -4.93
CA TYR A 57 -5.92 5.96 -5.84
C TYR A 57 -5.27 5.21 -7.00
N ASP A 58 -5.73 3.98 -7.23
CA ASP A 58 -5.58 3.28 -8.50
C ASP A 58 -6.53 3.85 -9.57
N GLY A 59 -6.26 3.51 -10.84
CA GLY A 59 -7.06 3.91 -11.98
C GLY A 59 -6.71 5.31 -12.48
N SER A 60 -7.34 5.71 -13.58
CA SER A 60 -7.07 7.01 -14.20
C SER A 60 -7.83 8.15 -13.53
N GLY A 61 -7.17 9.29 -13.35
CA GLY A 61 -7.73 10.46 -12.71
C GLY A 61 -6.88 11.71 -12.87
N VAL A 62 -7.09 12.70 -12.00
CA VAL A 62 -6.47 14.04 -12.11
C VAL A 62 -4.94 13.99 -12.08
N ASN A 63 -4.36 12.97 -11.44
CA ASN A 63 -2.94 12.83 -11.12
C ASN A 63 -2.41 11.40 -11.33
N ASN A 64 -3.17 10.59 -12.05
CA ASN A 64 -2.79 9.23 -12.39
C ASN A 64 -3.24 9.01 -13.83
N VAL A 65 -2.29 8.87 -14.75
CA VAL A 65 -2.61 8.67 -16.17
C VAL A 65 -3.16 7.27 -16.47
N GLY A 66 -3.09 6.36 -15.49
CA GLY A 66 -3.54 4.99 -15.61
C GLY A 66 -2.77 4.08 -14.66
N GLY A 67 -3.26 2.85 -14.50
CA GLY A 67 -2.57 1.82 -13.72
C GLY A 67 -2.82 1.86 -12.22
N ARG A 68 -1.99 1.12 -11.47
CA ARG A 68 -2.12 0.88 -10.03
C ARG A 68 -1.06 1.64 -9.26
N ARG A 69 -1.46 2.22 -8.13
CA ARG A 69 -0.56 2.61 -7.05
C ARG A 69 -0.30 1.46 -6.10
N SER A 70 -1.32 0.61 -5.87
CA SER A 70 -1.16 -0.57 -5.02
C SER A 70 0.01 -1.44 -5.50
N GLY A 71 0.85 -1.88 -4.56
CA GLY A 71 2.14 -2.51 -4.87
C GLY A 71 3.29 -1.51 -4.74
N SER A 72 4.33 -1.68 -5.55
CA SER A 72 5.63 -1.00 -5.41
C SER A 72 5.53 0.53 -5.43
N ASN A 73 4.61 1.11 -6.19
CA ASN A 73 4.43 2.57 -6.26
C ASN A 73 4.00 3.18 -4.93
N LEU A 74 2.97 2.61 -4.29
CA LEU A 74 2.53 3.02 -2.95
C LEU A 74 3.66 2.90 -1.95
N GLU A 75 4.40 1.80 -1.99
CA GLU A 75 5.53 1.56 -1.09
C GLU A 75 6.60 2.65 -1.24
N ALA A 76 6.97 3.03 -2.47
CA ALA A 76 7.95 4.11 -2.71
C ALA A 76 7.44 5.49 -2.30
N ILE A 77 6.14 5.78 -2.50
CA ILE A 77 5.53 7.04 -2.05
C ILE A 77 5.66 7.18 -0.53
N LEU A 78 5.36 6.12 0.23
CA LEU A 78 5.47 6.16 1.68
C LEU A 78 6.94 6.20 2.13
N ASP A 79 7.82 5.45 1.47
CA ASP A 79 9.23 5.37 1.84
C ASP A 79 9.98 6.70 1.62
N ILE A 80 9.73 7.43 0.52
CA ILE A 80 10.35 8.75 0.32
C ILE A 80 9.84 9.80 1.33
N LEU A 81 8.57 9.75 1.72
CA LEU A 81 8.01 10.63 2.77
C LEU A 81 8.67 10.40 4.12
N GLN A 82 8.77 9.14 4.53
CA GLN A 82 9.40 8.73 5.79
C GLN A 82 10.90 9.07 5.79
N THR A 83 11.61 8.74 4.70
CA THR A 83 13.06 9.01 4.56
C THR A 83 13.35 10.51 4.61
N TYR A 84 12.62 11.32 3.85
CA TYR A 84 12.87 12.77 3.86
C TYR A 84 12.49 13.43 5.18
N SER A 85 11.41 12.98 5.82
CA SER A 85 11.05 13.46 7.16
C SER A 85 12.15 13.13 8.16
N TYR A 86 12.70 11.91 8.12
CA TYR A 86 13.84 11.52 8.95
C TYR A 86 15.06 12.43 8.73
N ILE A 87 15.43 12.67 7.47
CA ILE A 87 16.57 13.55 7.13
C ILE A 87 16.33 14.98 7.60
N LYS A 88 15.12 15.53 7.37
CA LYS A 88 14.82 16.94 7.62
C LYS A 88 14.52 17.24 9.10
N LEU A 89 13.88 16.32 9.81
CA LEU A 89 13.30 16.55 11.14
C LEU A 89 13.94 15.65 12.22
N GLY A 90 14.91 14.80 11.86
CA GLY A 90 15.54 13.83 12.76
C GLY A 90 14.65 12.64 13.12
N LYS A 91 13.41 12.59 12.61
CA LYS A 91 12.45 11.50 12.82
C LYS A 91 11.49 11.39 11.64
N PRO A 92 11.03 10.18 11.29
CA PRO A 92 9.90 10.04 10.40
C PRO A 92 8.65 10.70 11.00
N LEU A 93 7.91 11.47 10.20
CA LEU A 93 6.56 11.90 10.58
C LEU A 93 5.56 10.76 10.34
N PRO A 94 4.59 10.55 11.25
CA PRO A 94 3.47 9.67 10.98
C PRO A 94 2.67 10.12 9.76
N ILE A 95 2.01 9.17 9.09
CA ILE A 95 1.25 9.42 7.87
C ILE A 95 -0.24 9.06 8.07
N ALA A 96 -1.14 9.90 7.55
CA ALA A 96 -2.56 9.61 7.39
C ALA A 96 -2.91 9.47 5.91
N ILE A 97 -3.50 8.34 5.54
CA ILE A 97 -4.10 8.15 4.22
C ILE A 97 -5.57 8.51 4.31
N THR A 98 -5.90 9.78 4.09
CA THR A 98 -7.25 10.32 4.35
C THR A 98 -8.27 9.91 3.30
N GLU A 99 -7.82 9.40 2.15
CA GLU A 99 -8.65 8.72 1.16
C GLU A 99 -7.82 7.67 0.41
N TYR A 100 -8.36 6.47 0.18
CA TYR A 100 -7.76 5.52 -0.75
C TYR A 100 -8.76 4.60 -1.47
N GLY A 101 -8.33 4.05 -2.61
CA GLY A 101 -9.08 3.05 -3.37
C GLY A 101 -8.85 3.16 -4.87
N ARG A 102 -9.94 3.20 -5.65
CA ARG A 102 -9.89 3.38 -7.10
C ARG A 102 -10.76 4.56 -7.52
N LEU A 103 -10.24 5.36 -8.46
CA LEU A 103 -11.07 6.31 -9.20
C LEU A 103 -11.91 5.55 -10.23
N VAL A 104 -13.16 5.26 -9.85
CA VAL A 104 -14.14 4.61 -10.74
C VAL A 104 -14.59 5.62 -11.81
N PRO A 105 -14.57 5.27 -13.11
CA PRO A 105 -15.02 6.17 -14.16
C PRO A 105 -16.51 6.50 -14.02
N ASN A 106 -16.91 7.66 -14.54
CA ASN A 106 -18.33 7.97 -14.72
C ASN A 106 -18.97 6.97 -15.70
N GLN A 107 -20.27 6.68 -15.52
CA GLN A 107 -21.02 5.88 -16.48
C GLN A 107 -21.09 6.65 -17.81
N PRO A 108 -20.90 5.99 -18.97
CA PRO A 108 -20.89 6.67 -20.28
C PRO A 108 -22.15 7.53 -20.52
N GLU A 109 -23.33 6.97 -20.24
CA GLU A 109 -24.60 7.68 -20.39
C GLU A 109 -24.73 8.86 -19.42
N TRP A 110 -24.22 8.71 -18.20
CA TRP A 110 -24.21 9.82 -17.23
C TRP A 110 -23.28 10.94 -17.68
N ALA A 111 -22.09 10.60 -18.17
CA ALA A 111 -21.14 11.56 -18.69
C ALA A 111 -21.72 12.32 -19.89
N LYS A 112 -22.36 11.61 -20.83
CA LYS A 112 -23.07 12.22 -21.97
C LYS A 112 -24.19 13.16 -21.52
N ALA A 113 -24.99 12.74 -20.54
CA ALA A 113 -26.11 13.54 -20.04
C ALA A 113 -25.68 14.79 -19.24
N THR A 114 -24.47 14.79 -18.70
CA THR A 114 -23.97 15.90 -17.86
C THR A 114 -22.89 16.75 -18.52
N GLY A 115 -22.32 16.28 -19.63
CA GLY A 115 -21.13 16.87 -20.25
C GLY A 115 -19.85 16.65 -19.43
N ALA A 116 -19.83 15.67 -18.52
CA ALA A 116 -18.65 15.40 -17.71
C ALA A 116 -17.48 14.87 -18.56
N VAL A 117 -16.28 15.41 -18.34
CA VAL A 117 -15.06 14.94 -18.99
C VAL A 117 -14.19 14.22 -17.97
N GLY A 118 -13.97 12.92 -18.18
CA GLY A 118 -13.32 12.06 -17.21
C GLY A 118 -14.09 12.04 -15.89
N ASN A 119 -13.38 12.23 -14.77
CA ASN A 119 -13.95 12.33 -13.43
C ASN A 119 -14.13 13.78 -12.96
N LYS A 120 -14.39 14.71 -13.89
CA LYS A 120 -14.61 16.14 -13.59
C LYS A 120 -15.94 16.61 -14.14
N LEU A 121 -16.52 17.58 -13.44
CA LEU A 121 -17.73 18.27 -13.83
C LEU A 121 -17.55 19.76 -13.53
N ASP A 122 -17.57 20.60 -14.56
CA ASP A 122 -17.22 22.03 -14.43
C ASP A 122 -18.35 22.88 -13.86
N LYS A 123 -19.59 22.37 -13.90
CA LYS A 123 -20.77 23.03 -13.34
C LYS A 123 -21.77 22.00 -12.84
N LYS A 124 -22.59 22.37 -11.84
CA LYS A 124 -23.64 21.49 -11.35
C LYS A 124 -24.68 21.24 -12.46
N VAL A 125 -24.91 19.98 -12.80
CA VAL A 125 -25.92 19.55 -13.78
C VAL A 125 -26.90 18.59 -13.12
N THR A 126 -28.18 18.75 -13.45
CA THR A 126 -29.25 17.86 -12.99
C THR A 126 -29.55 16.84 -14.09
N THR A 127 -29.59 15.56 -13.74
CA THR A 127 -29.96 14.47 -14.65
C THR A 127 -30.73 13.40 -13.88
N LYS A 128 -31.53 12.60 -14.61
CA LYS A 128 -32.15 11.37 -14.09
C LYS A 128 -31.32 10.12 -14.37
N VAL A 129 -30.27 10.22 -15.19
CA VAL A 129 -29.36 9.11 -15.48
C VAL A 129 -28.57 8.77 -14.23
N SER A 130 -28.42 7.47 -13.92
CA SER A 130 -27.62 7.01 -12.78
C SER A 130 -26.14 7.04 -13.10
N ASN A 131 -25.31 7.50 -12.16
CA ASN A 131 -23.85 7.31 -12.22
C ASN A 131 -23.39 6.08 -11.42
N TYR A 132 -24.31 5.35 -10.79
CA TYR A 132 -24.02 4.12 -10.07
C TYR A 132 -24.13 2.92 -11.01
N HIS A 133 -23.19 1.98 -10.90
CA HIS A 133 -23.30 0.66 -11.51
C HIS A 133 -22.57 -0.36 -10.62
N PRO A 134 -23.18 -1.53 -10.29
CA PRO A 134 -22.63 -2.46 -9.29
C PRO A 134 -21.24 -3.01 -9.65
N VAL A 135 -21.00 -3.29 -10.94
CA VAL A 135 -19.71 -3.82 -11.44
C VAL A 135 -18.59 -2.79 -11.36
N THR A 136 -18.83 -1.52 -11.72
CA THR A 136 -17.79 -0.49 -11.68
C THR A 136 -17.55 -0.01 -10.25
N ASN A 137 -18.62 0.05 -9.44
CA ASN A 137 -18.55 0.36 -8.00
C ASN A 137 -17.64 -0.61 -7.24
N SER A 138 -17.74 -1.92 -7.53
CA SER A 138 -16.95 -2.96 -6.86
C SER A 138 -15.46 -2.91 -7.19
N GLN A 139 -15.04 -2.29 -8.31
CA GLN A 139 -13.63 -2.17 -8.68
C GLN A 139 -12.79 -1.44 -7.61
N ALA A 140 -13.42 -0.52 -6.86
CA ALA A 140 -12.74 0.16 -5.76
C ALA A 140 -12.39 -0.79 -4.61
N VAL A 141 -13.17 -1.85 -4.39
CA VAL A 141 -12.93 -2.82 -3.32
C VAL A 141 -11.65 -3.60 -3.57
N ARG A 142 -11.36 -3.99 -4.81
CA ARG A 142 -10.08 -4.64 -5.18
C ARG A 142 -8.89 -3.78 -4.79
N SER A 143 -8.88 -2.52 -5.22
CA SER A 143 -7.81 -1.56 -4.88
C SER A 143 -7.72 -1.29 -3.38
N GLN A 144 -8.87 -1.18 -2.69
CA GLN A 144 -8.90 -0.98 -1.25
C GLN A 144 -8.30 -2.17 -0.50
N LEU A 145 -8.53 -3.41 -0.94
CA LEU A 145 -7.95 -4.61 -0.32
C LEU A 145 -6.44 -4.73 -0.59
N HIS A 146 -5.97 -4.40 -1.80
CA HIS A 146 -4.53 -4.33 -2.10
C HIS A 146 -3.80 -3.34 -1.19
N MET A 147 -4.37 -2.13 -1.06
CA MET A 147 -3.74 -1.05 -0.29
C MET A 147 -3.81 -1.27 1.21
N VAL A 148 -4.93 -1.77 1.74
CA VAL A 148 -5.09 -1.96 3.20
C VAL A 148 -4.10 -2.99 3.74
N MET A 149 -3.74 -4.02 2.97
CA MET A 149 -2.71 -4.97 3.40
C MET A 149 -1.32 -4.33 3.50
N SER A 150 -0.95 -3.46 2.54
CA SER A 150 0.27 -2.63 2.67
C SER A 150 0.22 -1.74 3.91
N PHE A 151 -0.93 -1.12 4.20
CA PHE A 151 -1.10 -0.26 5.36
C PHE A 151 -1.02 -1.03 6.69
N MET A 152 -1.66 -2.20 6.75
CA MET A 152 -1.60 -3.09 7.92
C MET A 152 -0.19 -3.59 8.19
N ASN A 153 0.63 -3.74 7.15
CA ASN A 153 2.05 -4.07 7.28
C ASN A 153 2.93 -2.87 7.74
N ARG A 154 2.35 -1.67 7.87
CA ARG A 154 3.01 -0.40 8.25
C ARG A 154 2.29 0.29 9.43
N GLN A 155 1.64 -0.47 10.31
CA GLN A 155 0.79 0.06 11.38
C GLN A 155 1.48 1.06 12.32
N ASN A 156 2.80 0.96 12.50
CA ASN A 156 3.57 1.90 13.32
C ASN A 156 3.88 3.24 12.61
N GLU A 157 3.71 3.31 11.29
CA GLU A 157 3.93 4.52 10.47
C GLU A 157 2.62 5.27 10.20
N LEU A 158 1.48 4.57 10.29
CA LEU A 158 0.18 5.06 9.84
C LEU A 158 -0.78 5.28 11.01
N VAL A 159 -1.23 6.52 11.18
CA VAL A 159 -2.17 6.89 12.25
C VAL A 159 -3.62 6.69 11.85
N ARG A 160 -3.91 6.80 10.55
CA ARG A 160 -5.27 6.65 10.00
C ARG A 160 -5.22 6.31 8.52
N THR A 161 -6.08 5.38 8.10
CA THR A 161 -6.35 5.11 6.70
C THR A 161 -7.86 5.05 6.48
N VAL A 162 -8.36 5.70 5.42
CA VAL A 162 -9.80 5.79 5.15
C VAL A 162 -10.11 5.31 3.73
N PRO A 163 -10.74 4.14 3.56
CA PRO A 163 -11.17 3.70 2.23
C PRO A 163 -12.23 4.67 1.72
N PHE A 164 -12.05 5.24 0.54
CA PHE A 164 -12.99 6.21 -0.01
C PHE A 164 -14.28 5.53 -0.45
N THR A 165 -15.22 5.43 0.47
CA THR A 165 -16.58 4.92 0.31
C THR A 165 -17.50 5.87 1.06
N ILE A 166 -18.40 6.54 0.36
CA ILE A 166 -19.33 7.50 0.96
C ILE A 166 -20.58 6.80 1.47
N GLY A 167 -21.41 7.50 2.25
CA GLY A 167 -22.68 6.98 2.75
C GLY A 167 -23.75 6.83 1.66
N LYS A 168 -24.80 7.64 1.74
CA LYS A 168 -25.90 7.69 0.76
C LYS A 168 -25.67 8.84 -0.22
N ALA A 169 -25.96 8.63 -1.49
CA ALA A 169 -26.08 9.69 -2.47
C ALA A 169 -27.26 9.40 -3.42
N PRO A 170 -27.91 10.43 -3.99
CA PRO A 170 -28.82 10.23 -5.11
C PRO A 170 -28.12 9.48 -6.24
N GLN A 171 -28.79 8.52 -6.88
CA GLN A 171 -28.17 7.69 -7.92
C GLN A 171 -27.59 8.52 -9.09
N SER A 172 -28.20 9.67 -9.40
CA SER A 172 -27.73 10.59 -10.44
C SER A 172 -26.62 11.55 -9.99
N ALA A 173 -26.21 11.53 -8.73
CA ALA A 173 -25.10 12.35 -8.26
C ALA A 173 -23.76 11.82 -8.78
N MET A 174 -22.81 12.71 -9.04
CA MET A 174 -21.47 12.36 -9.53
C MET A 174 -20.76 11.30 -8.66
N TYR A 175 -20.90 11.38 -7.34
CA TYR A 175 -20.24 10.46 -6.41
C TYR A 175 -21.09 9.24 -6.01
N SER A 176 -22.25 9.00 -6.64
CA SER A 176 -23.06 7.81 -6.36
C SER A 176 -22.32 6.50 -6.63
N LYS A 177 -21.40 6.49 -7.61
CA LYS A 177 -20.44 5.42 -7.88
C LYS A 177 -19.53 5.04 -6.70
N SER A 178 -19.44 5.89 -5.69
CA SER A 178 -18.67 5.64 -4.46
C SER A 178 -19.53 5.33 -3.23
N SER A 179 -20.85 5.23 -3.38
CA SER A 179 -21.76 5.05 -2.24
C SER A 179 -21.75 3.63 -1.70
N LEU A 180 -21.85 3.51 -0.37
CA LEU A 180 -22.09 2.26 0.35
C LEU A 180 -23.56 1.84 0.29
N TRP A 181 -24.47 2.81 0.23
CA TRP A 181 -25.90 2.58 0.24
C TRP A 181 -26.52 3.05 -1.06
N VAL A 182 -27.29 2.19 -1.71
CA VAL A 182 -27.94 2.44 -3.00
C VAL A 182 -29.44 2.46 -2.77
N LYS A 183 -30.11 3.52 -3.25
CA LYS A 183 -31.56 3.64 -3.16
C LYS A 183 -32.21 2.75 -4.21
N GLN A 184 -33.14 1.87 -3.81
CA GLN A 184 -33.89 1.00 -4.70
C GLN A 184 -35.12 1.69 -5.29
N ALA A 185 -35.75 1.06 -6.29
CA ALA A 185 -36.92 1.60 -6.99
C ALA A 185 -38.12 1.79 -6.05
N ASP A 186 -38.28 0.93 -5.05
CA ASP A 186 -39.32 1.01 -4.00
C ASP A 186 -39.01 2.06 -2.91
N GLY A 187 -37.88 2.75 -3.01
CA GLY A 187 -37.43 3.76 -2.05
C GLY A 187 -36.60 3.23 -0.88
N SER A 188 -36.44 1.91 -0.75
CA SER A 188 -35.58 1.27 0.26
C SER A 188 -34.09 1.51 -0.06
N TYR A 189 -33.20 1.12 0.87
CA TYR A 189 -31.75 1.20 0.67
C TYR A 189 -31.10 -0.15 0.92
N GLU A 190 -30.24 -0.55 0.00
CA GLU A 190 -29.43 -1.75 0.13
C GLU A 190 -27.94 -1.40 0.08
N TYR A 191 -27.11 -2.31 0.58
CA TYR A 191 -25.68 -2.19 0.46
C TYR A 191 -25.24 -2.35 -1.01
N SER A 192 -24.35 -1.47 -1.46
CA SER A 192 -23.59 -1.71 -2.68
C SER A 192 -22.52 -2.78 -2.43
N ASN A 193 -21.90 -3.23 -3.51
CA ASN A 193 -20.78 -4.17 -3.49
C ASN A 193 -19.55 -3.67 -2.69
N ARG A 194 -19.50 -2.39 -2.29
CA ARG A 194 -18.48 -1.87 -1.37
C ARG A 194 -18.58 -2.44 0.05
N ILE A 195 -19.71 -3.05 0.42
CA ILE A 195 -19.84 -3.77 1.70
C ILE A 195 -18.80 -4.89 1.84
N TYR A 196 -18.37 -5.49 0.74
CA TYR A 196 -17.43 -6.60 0.76
C TYR A 196 -16.05 -6.24 1.30
N PHE A 197 -15.64 -4.97 1.25
CA PHE A 197 -14.42 -4.52 1.94
C PHE A 197 -14.52 -4.81 3.45
N PHE A 198 -15.65 -4.42 4.06
CA PHE A 198 -15.89 -4.63 5.49
C PHE A 198 -16.12 -6.10 5.81
N GLU A 199 -16.86 -6.84 4.98
CA GLU A 199 -17.12 -8.26 5.20
C GLU A 199 -15.85 -9.12 5.16
N MET A 200 -14.85 -8.75 4.35
CA MET A 200 -13.56 -9.43 4.35
C MET A 200 -12.78 -9.18 5.65
N LEU A 201 -12.82 -7.96 6.19
CA LEU A 201 -12.02 -7.57 7.36
C LEU A 201 -12.72 -7.76 8.72
N LYS A 202 -14.04 -7.97 8.72
CA LYS A 202 -14.95 -7.92 9.89
C LYS A 202 -14.47 -8.68 11.13
N GLU A 203 -13.79 -9.82 10.95
CA GLU A 203 -13.38 -10.68 12.07
C GLU A 203 -11.91 -10.50 12.48
N ILE A 204 -11.08 -9.88 11.63
CA ILE A 204 -9.64 -9.82 11.83
C ILE A 204 -9.32 -8.90 13.01
N LYS A 205 -8.74 -9.48 14.06
CA LYS A 205 -8.22 -8.78 15.23
C LYS A 205 -7.18 -9.65 15.93
N GLY A 206 -6.49 -9.06 16.92
CA GLY A 206 -5.55 -9.78 17.77
C GLY A 206 -4.10 -9.38 17.52
N LYS A 207 -3.16 -10.20 17.99
CA LYS A 207 -1.72 -9.95 17.85
C LYS A 207 -1.25 -10.39 16.48
N GLN A 208 -0.52 -9.52 15.78
CA GLN A 208 0.09 -9.88 14.50
C GLN A 208 1.11 -11.01 14.69
N VAL A 209 1.16 -11.95 13.75
CA VAL A 209 2.16 -13.02 13.69
C VAL A 209 2.95 -12.94 12.40
N VAL A 210 4.15 -13.49 12.41
CA VAL A 210 5.01 -13.55 11.22
C VAL A 210 4.39 -14.49 10.19
N VAL A 211 4.27 -13.99 8.97
CA VAL A 211 3.90 -14.78 7.79
C VAL A 211 4.92 -14.44 6.71
N LYS A 212 5.57 -15.45 6.15
CA LYS A 212 6.54 -15.29 5.06
C LYS A 212 5.90 -15.74 3.75
N SER A 213 6.14 -14.97 2.71
CA SER A 213 5.84 -15.30 1.32
C SER A 213 7.14 -15.23 0.53
N ASP A 214 7.40 -16.21 -0.32
CA ASP A 214 8.50 -16.23 -1.29
C ASP A 214 8.12 -15.52 -2.60
N ASN A 215 6.84 -15.22 -2.79
CA ASN A 215 6.34 -14.42 -3.90
C ASN A 215 5.93 -13.02 -3.41
N VAL A 216 6.62 -11.99 -3.93
CA VAL A 216 6.43 -10.58 -3.56
C VAL A 216 5.04 -10.04 -3.93
N ASP A 217 4.38 -10.64 -4.91
CA ASP A 217 3.01 -10.30 -5.33
C ASP A 217 1.93 -10.87 -4.42
N ILE A 218 2.26 -11.88 -3.60
CA ILE A 218 1.32 -12.46 -2.64
C ILE A 218 1.51 -11.73 -1.32
N GLN A 219 0.64 -10.75 -1.08
CA GLN A 219 0.58 -10.09 0.22
C GLN A 219 0.00 -11.09 1.23
N ALA A 220 0.67 -11.24 2.37
CA ALA A 220 0.26 -12.15 3.42
C ALA A 220 0.36 -11.49 4.81
N LEU A 221 -0.71 -11.59 5.60
CA LEU A 221 -0.76 -11.07 6.97
C LEU A 221 -1.46 -12.08 7.89
N GLY A 222 -0.90 -12.27 9.09
CA GLY A 222 -1.43 -13.18 10.10
C GLY A 222 -1.80 -12.44 11.39
N TYR A 223 -2.92 -12.80 12.00
CA TYR A 223 -3.35 -12.30 13.32
C TYR A 223 -3.88 -13.43 14.19
N VAL A 224 -3.56 -13.40 15.48
CA VAL A 224 -4.02 -14.39 16.46
C VAL A 224 -4.84 -13.71 17.55
N ASP A 225 -6.07 -14.22 17.73
CA ASP A 225 -7.02 -13.84 18.78
C ASP A 225 -7.51 -15.08 19.54
N GLY A 226 -6.96 -15.30 20.73
CA GLY A 226 -7.29 -16.47 21.54
C GLY A 226 -6.87 -17.78 20.86
N ASN A 227 -7.84 -18.57 20.42
CA ASN A 227 -7.64 -19.83 19.70
C ASN A 227 -7.89 -19.71 18.19
N ARG A 228 -7.93 -18.49 17.65
CA ARG A 228 -8.15 -18.24 16.22
C ARG A 228 -6.91 -17.62 15.59
N LEU A 229 -6.48 -18.17 14.46
CA LEU A 229 -5.52 -17.57 13.54
C LEU A 229 -6.27 -17.10 12.30
N PHE A 230 -6.14 -15.82 11.97
CA PHE A 230 -6.60 -15.22 10.72
C PHE A 230 -5.40 -15.06 9.80
N LEU A 231 -5.44 -15.72 8.64
CA LEU A 231 -4.49 -15.52 7.55
C LEU A 231 -5.20 -14.79 6.41
N MET A 232 -4.77 -13.56 6.14
CA MET A 232 -5.23 -12.78 5.00
C MET A 232 -4.21 -12.88 3.87
N LEU A 233 -4.66 -13.21 2.67
CA LEU A 233 -3.87 -13.33 1.46
C LEU A 233 -4.48 -12.45 0.36
N ASN A 234 -3.64 -11.83 -0.45
CA ASN A 234 -4.08 -11.04 -1.60
C ASN A 234 -3.07 -11.17 -2.75
N ASN A 235 -3.57 -11.33 -3.97
CA ASN A 235 -2.74 -11.46 -5.18
C ASN A 235 -2.68 -10.14 -5.96
N LEU A 236 -1.51 -9.49 -5.96
CA LEU A 236 -1.22 -8.26 -6.71
C LEU A 236 -0.92 -8.52 -8.20
N ASN A 237 -0.53 -9.75 -8.56
CA ASN A 237 -0.15 -10.16 -9.91
C ASN A 237 -1.37 -10.22 -10.83
N ASP A 238 -1.18 -9.93 -12.12
CA ASP A 238 -2.21 -10.00 -13.15
C ASP A 238 -2.62 -11.43 -13.52
N ASN A 239 -1.84 -12.43 -13.09
CA ASN A 239 -2.11 -13.85 -13.28
C ASN A 239 -2.61 -14.52 -12.01
N ALA A 240 -3.27 -15.66 -12.18
CA ALA A 240 -3.61 -16.53 -11.06
C ALA A 240 -2.35 -17.17 -10.47
N ASN A 241 -2.28 -17.25 -9.14
CA ASN A 241 -1.19 -17.89 -8.42
C ASN A 241 -1.74 -19.02 -7.54
N GLU A 242 -1.07 -20.18 -7.58
CA GLU A 242 -1.27 -21.22 -6.59
C GLU A 242 -0.33 -20.96 -5.40
N VAL A 243 -0.90 -20.82 -4.21
CA VAL A 243 -0.18 -20.54 -2.97
C VAL A 243 -0.20 -21.80 -2.11
N LYS A 244 0.97 -22.39 -1.87
CA LYS A 244 1.14 -23.48 -0.91
C LYS A 244 1.15 -22.92 0.51
N LEU A 245 0.33 -23.49 1.39
CA LEU A 245 0.12 -23.03 2.75
C LEU A 245 0.85 -23.95 3.74
N ASN A 246 1.89 -23.42 4.37
CA ASN A 246 2.65 -24.12 5.39
C ASN A 246 2.34 -23.55 6.77
N LEU A 247 1.45 -24.21 7.51
CA LEU A 247 1.12 -23.82 8.88
C LEU A 247 2.14 -24.43 9.85
N CYS A 248 2.91 -23.60 10.56
CA CYS A 248 3.73 -24.07 11.69
C CYS A 248 2.80 -24.66 12.77
N SER A 249 2.78 -25.98 12.93
CA SER A 249 1.77 -26.64 13.77
C SER A 249 1.98 -26.35 15.26
N ALA A 250 1.07 -25.60 15.88
CA ALA A 250 1.03 -25.41 17.34
C ALA A 250 -0.16 -26.13 18.02
N GLY A 251 -0.96 -26.91 17.29
CA GLY A 251 -2.03 -27.72 17.87
C GLY A 251 -3.11 -28.20 16.89
N ASP A 252 -4.09 -28.93 17.42
CA ASP A 252 -5.21 -29.50 16.66
C ASP A 252 -6.13 -28.41 16.09
N VAL A 253 -6.04 -28.18 14.78
CA VAL A 253 -7.05 -27.41 14.02
C VAL A 253 -8.37 -28.17 14.09
N LYS A 254 -9.45 -27.48 14.51
CA LYS A 254 -10.79 -28.06 14.62
C LYS A 254 -11.70 -27.69 13.47
N ASN A 255 -11.63 -26.43 13.05
CA ASN A 255 -12.39 -25.91 11.94
C ASN A 255 -11.57 -24.86 11.21
N VAL A 256 -11.79 -24.79 9.91
CA VAL A 256 -11.23 -23.78 9.02
C VAL A 256 -12.36 -23.15 8.24
N ASN A 257 -12.35 -21.83 8.15
CA ASN A 257 -13.28 -21.05 7.35
C ASN A 257 -12.48 -20.26 6.31
N VAL A 258 -12.63 -20.60 5.04
CA VAL A 258 -11.97 -19.95 3.91
C VAL A 258 -12.99 -19.01 3.25
N LYS A 259 -12.79 -17.70 3.43
CA LYS A 259 -13.58 -16.66 2.79
C LYS A 259 -12.78 -16.09 1.61
N THR A 260 -13.27 -16.15 0.38
CA THR A 260 -12.60 -15.54 -0.79
C THR A 260 -13.50 -14.51 -1.45
N LEU A 261 -12.91 -13.42 -1.92
CA LEU A 261 -13.60 -12.38 -2.68
C LEU A 261 -12.88 -12.16 -4.00
N LYS A 262 -13.59 -12.41 -5.11
CA LYS A 262 -13.14 -12.10 -6.46
C LYS A 262 -13.95 -10.95 -7.04
N ILE A 263 -13.26 -9.88 -7.43
CA ILE A 263 -13.84 -8.76 -8.16
C ILE A 263 -13.57 -8.97 -9.65
N PHE A 264 -14.61 -9.10 -10.47
CA PHE A 264 -14.51 -9.27 -11.92
C PHE A 264 -14.55 -7.91 -12.63
N ALA A 265 -13.97 -7.82 -13.83
CA ALA A 265 -14.00 -6.58 -14.61
C ALA A 265 -15.37 -6.32 -15.26
N ASP A 266 -16.12 -7.39 -15.55
CA ASP A 266 -17.28 -7.43 -16.43
C ASP A 266 -18.57 -7.91 -15.75
N LYS A 267 -18.49 -8.41 -14.51
CA LYS A 267 -19.64 -8.87 -13.73
C LYS A 267 -19.51 -8.57 -12.24
N GLU A 268 -20.60 -8.80 -11.52
CA GLU A 268 -20.64 -8.58 -10.08
C GLU A 268 -19.64 -9.47 -9.33
N PRO A 269 -19.09 -8.99 -8.20
CA PRO A 269 -18.12 -9.74 -7.44
C PRO A 269 -18.72 -10.98 -6.79
N VAL A 270 -17.88 -11.98 -6.56
CA VAL A 270 -18.29 -13.24 -5.92
C VAL A 270 -17.55 -13.38 -4.59
N LEU A 271 -18.32 -13.39 -3.50
CA LEU A 271 -17.87 -13.75 -2.17
C LEU A 271 -18.20 -15.23 -1.92
N LYS A 272 -17.19 -16.06 -1.66
CA LYS A 272 -17.36 -17.47 -1.27
C LYS A 272 -16.98 -17.65 0.18
N ASN A 273 -17.68 -18.54 0.88
CA ASN A 273 -17.33 -18.95 2.23
C ASN A 273 -17.41 -20.47 2.37
N LEU A 274 -16.27 -21.12 2.58
CA LEU A 274 -16.15 -22.57 2.67
C LEU A 274 -15.69 -22.97 4.07
N LYS A 275 -16.41 -23.91 4.69
CA LYS A 275 -16.06 -24.48 5.99
C LYS A 275 -15.49 -25.88 5.81
N SER A 276 -14.39 -26.17 6.49
CA SER A 276 -13.73 -27.47 6.50
C SER A 276 -13.26 -27.83 7.90
N LYS A 277 -13.08 -29.12 8.18
CA LYS A 277 -12.37 -29.59 9.39
C LYS A 277 -10.85 -29.59 9.19
N ASN A 278 -10.40 -29.69 7.96
CA ASN A 278 -8.98 -29.81 7.60
C ASN A 278 -8.43 -28.47 7.10
N ALA A 279 -7.17 -28.18 7.45
CA ALA A 279 -6.43 -27.07 6.89
C ALA A 279 -6.18 -27.30 5.40
N PRO A 280 -6.40 -26.30 4.53
CA PRO A 280 -6.03 -26.40 3.12
C PRO A 280 -4.51 -26.41 2.98
N GLU A 281 -3.99 -27.30 2.13
CA GLU A 281 -2.57 -27.35 1.76
C GLU A 281 -2.20 -26.28 0.72
N ASN A 282 -3.18 -25.88 -0.10
CA ASN A 282 -3.02 -24.86 -1.12
C ASN A 282 -4.28 -24.00 -1.27
N ILE A 283 -4.11 -22.86 -1.93
CA ILE A 283 -5.20 -22.01 -2.40
C ILE A 283 -4.80 -21.35 -3.71
N THR A 284 -5.69 -21.35 -4.71
CA THR A 284 -5.50 -20.58 -5.94
C THR A 284 -6.15 -19.22 -5.80
N LEU A 285 -5.38 -18.15 -6.04
CA LEU A 285 -5.85 -16.77 -6.03
C LEU A 285 -5.79 -16.21 -7.44
N ALA A 286 -6.93 -15.86 -8.04
CA ALA A 286 -6.94 -15.11 -9.29
C ALA A 286 -6.39 -13.69 -9.11
N TYR A 287 -6.16 -12.96 -10.20
CA TYR A 287 -5.82 -11.54 -10.14
C TYR A 287 -6.80 -10.77 -9.25
N GLY A 288 -6.26 -10.06 -8.25
CA GLY A 288 -7.07 -9.22 -7.37
C GLY A 288 -7.91 -9.98 -6.36
N GLU A 289 -7.83 -11.32 -6.34
CA GLU A 289 -8.57 -12.14 -5.39
C GLU A 289 -7.94 -12.04 -4.00
N THR A 290 -8.81 -11.85 -3.00
CA THR A 290 -8.41 -11.79 -1.59
C THR A 290 -9.03 -12.96 -0.86
N ALA A 291 -8.25 -13.62 0.00
CA ALA A 291 -8.72 -14.67 0.89
C ALA A 291 -8.51 -14.29 2.35
N VAL A 292 -9.46 -14.64 3.22
CA VAL A 292 -9.28 -14.69 4.67
C VAL A 292 -9.55 -16.11 5.13
N ILE A 293 -8.49 -16.78 5.57
CA ILE A 293 -8.55 -18.13 6.13
C ILE A 293 -8.53 -18.01 7.65
N THR A 294 -9.60 -18.46 8.29
CA THR A 294 -9.70 -18.49 9.76
C THR A 294 -9.52 -19.91 10.24
N TYR A 295 -8.40 -20.19 10.91
CA TYR A 295 -8.15 -21.46 11.59
C TYR A 295 -8.60 -21.35 13.05
N LYS A 296 -9.49 -22.24 13.48
CA LYS A 296 -9.92 -22.37 14.88
C LYS A 296 -9.26 -23.60 15.49
N PHE A 297 -8.42 -23.38 16.49
CA PHE A 297 -7.73 -24.41 17.24
C PHE A 297 -8.55 -24.86 18.46
N LYS A 298 -8.27 -26.08 18.94
CA LYS A 298 -8.88 -26.59 20.19
C LYS A 298 -8.54 -25.71 21.38
N ASN A 299 -7.28 -25.31 21.50
CA ASN A 299 -6.73 -24.56 22.61
C ASN A 299 -6.31 -23.16 22.17
N LYS A 300 -6.16 -22.26 23.15
CA LYS A 300 -5.56 -20.93 22.94
C LYS A 300 -4.15 -21.08 22.35
N ILE A 301 -3.84 -20.29 21.34
CA ILE A 301 -2.50 -20.22 20.73
C ILE A 301 -1.58 -19.51 21.72
N LYS A 302 -0.45 -20.12 22.05
CA LYS A 302 0.60 -19.55 22.90
C LYS A 302 1.71 -18.99 22.01
N PHE A 303 2.29 -17.86 22.43
CA PHE A 303 3.48 -17.29 21.81
C PHE A 303 4.69 -17.65 22.65
N ASP A 304 5.71 -18.22 22.03
CA ASP A 304 7.01 -18.56 22.63
C ASP A 304 8.12 -17.57 22.25
N SER A 305 7.86 -16.74 21.25
CA SER A 305 8.82 -15.84 20.63
C SER A 305 8.16 -14.51 20.25
N LYS A 306 9.00 -13.49 20.03
CA LYS A 306 8.59 -12.17 19.58
C LYS A 306 9.56 -11.75 18.49
N VAL A 307 9.01 -11.24 17.38
CA VAL A 307 9.78 -10.61 16.31
C VAL A 307 9.48 -9.12 16.30
N VAL A 308 10.52 -8.30 16.23
CA VAL A 308 10.43 -6.83 16.14
C VAL A 308 10.98 -6.38 14.79
N ARG A 309 10.12 -5.77 13.98
CA ARG A 309 10.51 -5.10 12.75
C ARG A 309 10.95 -3.67 13.04
N THR A 310 12.16 -3.32 12.60
CA THR A 310 12.71 -1.95 12.68
C THR A 310 13.13 -1.49 11.30
N LYS A 311 12.84 -0.23 10.94
CA LYS A 311 13.33 0.42 9.72
C LYS A 311 14.44 1.41 10.07
N TYR A 312 15.51 1.37 9.31
CA TYR A 312 16.64 2.30 9.36
C TYR A 312 16.70 3.07 8.04
N TYR A 313 16.57 4.39 8.13
CA TYR A 313 16.53 5.28 6.97
C TYR A 313 17.93 5.76 6.63
N SER A 314 18.21 5.93 5.34
CA SER A 314 19.50 6.48 4.89
C SER A 314 19.63 7.97 5.21
N GLN A 315 20.86 8.44 5.40
CA GLN A 315 21.18 9.86 5.60
C GLN A 315 21.09 10.69 4.30
N THR A 316 21.11 10.02 3.14
CA THR A 316 20.95 10.61 1.82
C THR A 316 19.71 10.05 1.13
N TYR A 317 19.16 10.80 0.18
CA TYR A 317 17.97 10.41 -0.59
C TYR A 317 18.00 11.09 -1.98
N LEU A 318 17.07 10.69 -2.86
CA LEU A 318 16.86 11.29 -4.18
C LEU A 318 18.15 11.59 -4.95
N GLN A 319 18.98 10.57 -5.14
CA GLN A 319 20.25 10.68 -5.85
C GLN A 319 20.03 10.42 -7.35
N PRO A 320 20.48 11.33 -8.25
CA PRO A 320 20.37 11.12 -9.69
C PRO A 320 21.27 9.98 -10.13
N ILE A 321 20.80 9.16 -11.07
CA ILE A 321 21.56 8.02 -11.57
C ILE A 321 22.39 8.42 -12.79
N GLN A 322 23.69 8.14 -12.72
CA GLN A 322 24.64 8.29 -13.81
C GLN A 322 25.32 6.94 -14.07
N ALA A 323 25.43 6.56 -15.33
CA ALA A 323 25.98 5.28 -15.76
C ALA A 323 27.40 5.06 -15.17
N GLY A 324 27.62 3.88 -14.59
CA GLY A 324 28.90 3.46 -14.03
C GLY A 324 29.34 4.21 -12.76
N LYS A 325 28.48 5.06 -12.18
CA LYS A 325 28.80 5.80 -10.95
C LYS A 325 28.08 5.22 -9.74
N ASN A 326 28.88 4.94 -8.71
CA ASN A 326 28.36 4.50 -7.41
C ASN A 326 27.54 5.59 -6.71
N LEU A 327 26.31 5.24 -6.37
CA LEU A 327 25.43 5.98 -5.47
C LEU A 327 25.58 5.41 -4.07
N ASN A 328 25.98 6.26 -3.12
CA ASN A 328 26.31 5.82 -1.77
C ASN A 328 25.27 6.32 -0.75
N PHE A 329 24.84 5.42 0.12
CA PHE A 329 23.90 5.68 1.20
C PHE A 329 24.47 5.15 2.50
N THR A 330 24.25 5.89 3.59
CA THR A 330 24.72 5.50 4.92
C THR A 330 23.54 5.34 5.88
N PHE A 331 23.63 4.33 6.74
CA PHE A 331 22.66 4.06 7.80
C PHE A 331 23.39 4.06 9.13
N ASP A 332 22.82 4.70 10.15
CA ASP A 332 23.39 4.76 11.49
C ASP A 332 22.54 3.99 12.50
N GLY A 333 23.17 3.57 13.61
CA GLY A 333 22.48 2.92 14.72
C GLY A 333 21.82 1.58 14.39
N VAL A 334 22.22 0.93 13.30
CA VAL A 334 21.63 -0.34 12.83
C VAL A 334 21.93 -1.45 13.83
N LYS A 335 20.95 -2.30 14.11
CA LYS A 335 21.13 -3.51 14.93
C LYS A 335 21.19 -4.74 14.02
N GLY A 336 22.32 -4.93 13.33
CA GLY A 336 22.54 -5.99 12.34
C GLY A 336 22.92 -7.37 12.89
N GLY A 337 23.36 -8.25 11.98
CA GLY A 337 23.96 -9.56 12.25
C GLY A 337 23.00 -10.74 12.37
N VAL A 338 21.72 -10.51 12.70
CA VAL A 338 20.71 -11.58 12.91
C VAL A 338 19.33 -11.15 12.41
N GLY A 339 18.46 -12.13 12.16
CA GLY A 339 17.08 -11.92 11.73
C GLY A 339 16.89 -11.94 10.22
N ASP A 340 15.70 -11.54 9.76
CA ASP A 340 15.42 -11.35 8.34
C ASP A 340 15.68 -9.89 7.97
N VAL A 341 16.42 -9.65 6.88
CA VAL A 341 16.74 -8.30 6.40
C VAL A 341 16.22 -8.09 5.00
N VAL A 342 15.55 -6.96 4.80
CA VAL A 342 15.10 -6.48 3.49
C VAL A 342 15.67 -5.09 3.26
N LEU A 343 16.46 -4.95 2.19
CA LEU A 343 16.81 -3.66 1.63
C LEU A 343 15.64 -3.17 0.78
N ARG A 344 15.12 -1.98 1.12
CA ARG A 344 14.08 -1.31 0.34
C ARG A 344 14.71 -0.18 -0.47
N LEU A 345 14.61 -0.24 -1.79
CA LEU A 345 15.14 0.78 -2.70
C LEU A 345 14.00 1.41 -3.50
N GLY A 346 13.71 2.68 -3.25
CA GLY A 346 12.77 3.42 -4.08
C GLY A 346 13.44 3.86 -5.38
N ILE A 347 12.96 3.43 -6.54
CA ILE A 347 13.52 3.75 -7.85
C ILE A 347 12.49 4.49 -8.69
N GLY A 348 12.90 5.57 -9.35
CA GLY A 348 12.07 6.29 -10.32
C GLY A 348 12.82 6.54 -11.62
N ARG A 349 12.42 5.85 -12.70
CA ARG A 349 13.11 5.85 -13.99
C ARG A 349 12.12 5.73 -15.14
N LYS A 350 12.46 6.29 -16.30
CA LYS A 350 11.68 6.13 -17.54
C LYS A 350 11.59 4.65 -17.93
N HIS A 351 10.51 4.28 -18.61
CA HIS A 351 10.36 2.94 -19.18
C HIS A 351 11.48 2.64 -20.18
N GLY A 352 11.86 1.36 -20.26
CA GLY A 352 12.97 0.89 -21.10
C GLY A 352 14.35 0.98 -20.43
N LEU A 353 14.47 1.63 -19.27
CA LEU A 353 15.69 1.63 -18.45
C LEU A 353 15.66 0.51 -17.41
N ALA A 354 16.84 0.07 -16.97
CA ALA A 354 16.94 -0.89 -15.88
C ALA A 354 16.36 -0.32 -14.58
N VAL A 355 15.48 -1.06 -13.91
CA VAL A 355 14.91 -0.65 -12.61
C VAL A 355 15.61 -1.32 -11.43
N VAL A 356 16.10 -2.55 -11.63
CA VAL A 356 16.98 -3.23 -10.68
C VAL A 356 18.41 -2.77 -10.97
N PRO A 357 19.17 -2.30 -9.97
CA PRO A 357 20.56 -1.90 -10.18
C PRO A 357 21.45 -3.07 -10.62
N ASP A 358 22.44 -2.79 -11.47
CA ASP A 358 23.44 -3.77 -11.94
C ASP A 358 24.39 -4.21 -10.81
N SER A 359 24.64 -3.34 -9.83
CA SER A 359 25.42 -3.68 -8.64
C SER A 359 24.79 -3.13 -7.37
N ILE A 360 24.67 -3.99 -6.36
CA ILE A 360 24.26 -3.61 -5.01
C ILE A 360 25.30 -4.18 -4.04
N LYS A 361 25.85 -3.33 -3.18
CA LYS A 361 26.81 -3.75 -2.14
C LYS A 361 26.44 -3.19 -0.78
N ILE A 362 26.43 -4.06 0.24
CA ILE A 362 26.29 -3.66 1.65
C ILE A 362 27.60 -3.96 2.37
N ASN A 363 28.21 -2.91 2.92
CA ASN A 363 29.53 -2.98 3.58
C ASN A 363 30.59 -3.67 2.70
N GLY A 364 30.54 -3.42 1.39
CA GLY A 364 31.44 -4.03 0.40
C GLY A 364 31.03 -5.42 -0.09
N ASN A 365 30.11 -6.11 0.59
CA ASN A 365 29.60 -7.42 0.18
C ASN A 365 28.56 -7.27 -0.92
N VAL A 366 28.68 -8.05 -1.99
CA VAL A 366 27.73 -8.07 -3.10
C VAL A 366 26.40 -8.68 -2.65
N VAL A 367 25.30 -8.07 -3.09
CA VAL A 367 23.94 -8.56 -2.90
C VAL A 367 23.42 -9.12 -4.22
N ASP A 368 23.07 -10.41 -4.22
CA ASP A 368 22.45 -11.06 -5.36
C ASP A 368 20.92 -10.85 -5.33
N VAL A 369 20.34 -10.34 -6.42
CA VAL A 369 18.89 -10.24 -6.61
C VAL A 369 18.41 -11.47 -7.40
N LYS A 370 17.88 -12.49 -6.70
CA LYS A 370 17.57 -13.81 -7.28
C LYS A 370 16.10 -14.05 -7.63
N SER A 371 15.23 -13.14 -7.25
CA SER A 371 13.78 -13.27 -7.43
C SER A 371 13.18 -11.95 -7.89
N ASP A 372 11.89 -11.97 -8.22
CA ASP A 372 11.14 -10.73 -8.34
C ASP A 372 11.18 -9.96 -7.01
N VAL A 373 11.37 -8.66 -7.12
CA VAL A 373 11.48 -7.70 -6.01
C VAL A 373 10.50 -6.53 -6.17
N ILE A 374 9.71 -6.52 -7.25
CA ILE A 374 8.72 -5.49 -7.55
C ILE A 374 7.36 -6.01 -7.10
N LYS A 375 6.78 -5.39 -6.07
CA LYS A 375 5.41 -5.71 -5.69
C LYS A 375 4.42 -5.22 -6.75
N GLY A 376 3.59 -6.13 -7.25
CA GLY A 376 2.63 -5.86 -8.30
C GLY A 376 3.31 -5.69 -9.66
N TYR A 377 2.63 -5.01 -10.57
CA TYR A 377 3.07 -4.89 -11.96
C TYR A 377 4.25 -3.94 -12.23
N ASP A 378 4.74 -4.05 -13.45
CA ASP A 378 5.84 -3.28 -14.07
C ASP A 378 5.56 -1.78 -14.32
N GLN A 379 4.34 -1.31 -14.07
CA GLN A 379 3.93 0.07 -14.30
C GLN A 379 3.86 0.52 -15.77
N HIS A 380 3.75 -0.38 -16.76
CA HIS A 380 3.74 -0.01 -18.19
C HIS A 380 2.63 1.00 -18.60
N THR A 381 1.52 1.07 -17.86
CA THR A 381 0.43 2.04 -18.09
C THR A 381 0.65 3.43 -17.46
N ARG A 382 1.73 3.61 -16.70
CA ARG A 382 2.15 4.90 -16.13
C ARG A 382 3.16 5.58 -17.05
N LYS A 383 3.44 6.87 -16.86
CA LYS A 383 4.44 7.61 -17.66
C LYS A 383 5.86 7.08 -17.49
N GLN A 384 6.16 6.55 -16.32
CA GLN A 384 7.47 6.01 -15.95
C GLN A 384 7.30 5.06 -14.76
N PHE A 385 8.31 4.26 -14.49
CA PHE A 385 8.36 3.45 -13.27
C PHE A 385 8.66 4.34 -12.07
N PHE A 386 7.87 4.22 -11.01
CA PHE A 386 8.23 4.70 -9.68
C PHE A 386 7.77 3.68 -8.64
N GLY A 387 8.69 2.96 -8.04
CA GLY A 387 8.35 1.86 -7.12
C GLY A 387 9.48 1.49 -6.18
N ALA A 388 9.12 0.87 -5.05
CA ALA A 388 10.09 0.34 -4.09
C ALA A 388 10.38 -1.12 -4.43
N LEU A 389 11.65 -1.42 -4.63
CA LEU A 389 12.16 -2.78 -4.69
C LEU A 389 12.34 -3.30 -3.27
N GLU A 390 11.86 -4.49 -2.98
CA GLU A 390 12.08 -5.18 -1.71
C GLU A 390 13.05 -6.34 -1.93
N ILE A 391 14.31 -6.13 -1.57
CA ILE A 391 15.40 -7.05 -1.86
C ILE A 391 15.80 -7.74 -0.54
N PRO A 392 15.46 -9.03 -0.34
CA PRO A 392 15.98 -9.79 0.79
C PRO A 392 17.51 -9.86 0.73
N ILE A 393 18.17 -9.61 1.85
CA ILE A 393 19.63 -9.68 1.93
C ILE A 393 20.07 -10.54 3.13
N PRO A 394 21.24 -11.20 3.07
CA PRO A 394 21.78 -11.94 4.20
C PRO A 394 21.98 -11.05 5.44
N ALA A 395 21.60 -11.52 6.63
CA ALA A 395 21.74 -10.72 7.85
C ALA A 395 23.21 -10.51 8.26
N ASN A 396 24.10 -11.43 7.89
CA ASN A 396 25.51 -11.42 8.26
C ASN A 396 26.34 -10.33 7.55
N ILE A 397 25.83 -9.74 6.45
CA ILE A 397 26.50 -8.62 5.78
C ILE A 397 26.11 -7.25 6.37
N VAL A 398 25.14 -7.21 7.29
CA VAL A 398 24.68 -6.00 7.97
C VAL A 398 25.31 -5.91 9.35
N ASN A 399 26.07 -4.83 9.59
CA ASN A 399 26.80 -4.60 10.82
C ASN A 399 25.92 -3.96 11.91
N ASN A 400 26.34 -4.12 13.17
CA ASN A 400 25.87 -3.23 14.24
C ASN A 400 26.48 -1.83 14.06
N GLY A 401 25.70 -0.78 14.29
CA GLY A 401 26.11 0.60 14.11
C GLY A 401 25.98 1.08 12.66
N LYS A 402 27.08 1.55 12.09
CA LYS A 402 27.10 2.17 10.76
C LYS A 402 27.12 1.12 9.65
N ASN A 403 26.29 1.31 8.63
CA ASN A 403 26.28 0.50 7.42
C ASN A 403 26.37 1.40 6.19
N ASN A 404 27.07 0.92 5.16
CA ASN A 404 27.18 1.63 3.89
C ASN A 404 26.57 0.77 2.77
N LEU A 405 25.70 1.38 2.00
CA LEU A 405 25.12 0.84 0.77
C LEU A 405 25.74 1.56 -0.42
N SER A 406 26.16 0.78 -1.41
CA SER A 406 26.57 1.27 -2.72
C SER A 406 25.67 0.65 -3.79
N VAL A 407 25.17 1.47 -4.70
CA VAL A 407 24.28 1.08 -5.80
C VAL A 407 24.83 1.64 -7.10
N GLU A 408 24.88 0.83 -8.15
CA GLU A 408 25.36 1.22 -9.47
C GLU A 408 24.38 0.77 -10.56
N PHE A 409 24.22 1.59 -11.59
CA PHE A 409 23.49 1.28 -12.82
C PHE A 409 24.43 1.47 -14.01
N ALA A 410 24.27 0.64 -15.04
CA ALA A 410 25.02 0.73 -16.29
C ALA A 410 24.48 1.82 -17.23
N ASP A 411 23.28 2.34 -16.99
CA ASP A 411 22.57 3.31 -17.82
C ASP A 411 22.15 4.59 -17.04
N ASP A 412 22.16 5.73 -17.74
CA ASP A 412 21.81 7.03 -17.18
C ASP A 412 20.29 7.21 -16.95
N GLY A 413 19.96 8.10 -16.01
CA GLY A 413 18.65 8.75 -15.95
C GLY A 413 17.75 8.30 -14.80
N GLY A 414 16.92 9.21 -14.30
CA GLY A 414 16.08 8.96 -13.13
C GLY A 414 16.89 8.93 -11.82
N TYR A 415 16.29 8.37 -10.77
CA TYR A 415 16.77 8.53 -9.40
C TYR A 415 16.61 7.28 -8.54
N VAL A 416 17.54 7.10 -7.60
CA VAL A 416 17.31 6.32 -6.37
C VAL A 416 16.72 7.28 -5.34
N THR A 417 15.43 7.14 -5.09
CA THR A 417 14.60 8.08 -4.30
C THR A 417 14.76 7.90 -2.80
N SER A 418 14.94 6.67 -2.33
CA SER A 418 15.10 6.33 -0.91
C SER A 418 15.81 4.98 -0.76
N ALA A 419 16.53 4.81 0.34
CA ALA A 419 17.11 3.55 0.74
C ALA A 419 16.79 3.30 2.23
N ILE A 420 16.25 2.12 2.55
CA ILE A 420 15.84 1.75 3.90
C ILE A 420 16.28 0.31 4.19
N LEU A 421 16.92 0.07 5.33
CA LEU A 421 17.12 -1.28 5.85
C LEU A 421 15.97 -1.64 6.79
N GLN A 422 15.21 -2.67 6.46
CA GLN A 422 14.18 -3.24 7.32
C GLN A 422 14.70 -4.55 7.93
N ILE A 423 14.73 -4.64 9.25
CA ILE A 423 15.26 -5.79 9.99
C ILE A 423 14.18 -6.34 10.91
N GLU A 424 13.90 -7.63 10.82
CA GLU A 424 13.03 -8.39 11.73
C GLU A 424 13.87 -9.28 12.64
N ARG A 425 13.84 -9.04 13.96
CA ARG A 425 14.66 -9.73 14.96
C ARG A 425 13.86 -10.37 16.08
#